data_AF-A0A2G2LM60-F1
#
_entry.id   AF-A0A2G2LM60-F1
#
_cell.length_a   1.000
_cell.length_b   1.000
_cell.length_c   1.000
_cell.angle_alpha   90.00
_cell.angle_beta   90.00
_cell.angle_gamma   90.00
#
_symmetry.space_group_name_H-M   'P 1'
#
loop_
_entity.id
_entity.type
_entity.pdbx_description
1 polymer ?
#
loop_
_entity_poly.entity_id
_entity_poly.type
_entity_poly.pdbx_seq_one_letter_code
_entity_poly.pdbx_strand_id
1 'polypeptide(L)' 'MRVTTKGQVTIPRNIREILGIIPETEIDFREDKGRFYIVKIDEPEIKGKFKKLRGIATASMTTDEIMSLTRES' A
#
# COMPACT_ATOMS: atom_id res chain seq x y z
N MET A 1 -10.17 -13.86 22.40
CA MET A 1 -10.78 -14.15 21.08
C MET A 1 -10.09 -15.36 20.48
N ARG A 2 -10.82 -16.22 19.76
CA ARG A 2 -10.25 -17.42 19.13
C ARG A 2 -10.12 -17.16 17.63
N VAL A 3 -8.98 -17.51 17.07
CA VAL A 3 -8.75 -17.47 15.62
C VAL A 3 -9.56 -18.61 14.97
N THR A 4 -10.28 -18.31 13.89
CA THR A 4 -11.00 -19.35 13.15
C THR A 4 -10.03 -20.30 12.46
N THR A 5 -10.50 -21.46 11.99
CA THR A 5 -9.69 -22.39 11.19
C THR A 5 -9.10 -21.75 9.92
N LYS A 6 -9.71 -20.66 9.43
CA LYS A 6 -9.22 -19.89 8.27
C LYS A 6 -8.25 -18.76 8.64
N GLY A 7 -7.87 -18.64 9.91
CA GLY A 7 -6.96 -17.57 10.36
C GLY A 7 -7.64 -16.21 10.62
N GLN A 8 -8.97 -16.17 10.71
CA GLN A 8 -9.69 -14.89 10.92
C GLN A 8 -9.91 -14.61 12.41
N VAL A 9 -9.87 -13.33 12.78
CA VAL A 9 -10.22 -12.85 14.13
C VAL A 9 -11.38 -11.86 14.03
N THR A 10 -12.32 -11.93 14.96
CA THR A 10 -13.45 -11.00 15.04
C THR A 10 -13.03 -9.74 15.78
N ILE A 11 -13.33 -8.56 15.24
CA ILE A 11 -13.14 -7.29 15.97
C ILE A 11 -14.41 -7.01 16.80
N PRO A 12 -14.31 -6.90 18.13
CA PRO A 12 -15.47 -6.66 18.98
C PRO A 12 -16.05 -5.26 18.73
N ARG A 13 -17.34 -5.09 19.03
CA ARG A 13 -18.12 -3.90 18.65
C ARG A 13 -17.51 -2.59 19.16
N ASN A 14 -17.10 -2.55 20.43
CA ASN A 14 -16.46 -1.38 21.04
C ASN A 14 -15.21 -0.94 20.28
N ILE A 15 -14.38 -1.88 19.83
CA ILE A 15 -13.16 -1.58 19.05
C ILE A 15 -13.54 -1.07 17.66
N ARG A 16 -14.57 -1.64 17.01
CA ARG A 16 -15.06 -1.13 15.72
C ARG A 16 -15.56 0.30 15.80
N GLU A 17 -16.29 0.64 16.87
CA GLU A 17 -16.82 1.99 17.10
C GLU A 17 -15.69 3.01 17.35
N ILE A 18 -14.69 2.64 18.17
CA ILE A 18 -13.51 3.50 18.42
C ILE A 18 -12.68 3.71 17.16
N LEU A 19 -12.47 2.66 16.37
CA LEU A 19 -11.70 2.72 15.13
C LEU A 19 -12.50 3.28 13.94
N GLY A 20 -13.81 3.51 14.08
CA GLY A 20 -14.68 3.97 13.00
C GLY A 20 -14.77 2.99 11.83
N ILE A 21 -14.60 1.69 12.08
CA ILE A 21 -14.67 0.64 11.05
C ILE A 21 -16.14 0.30 10.80
N ILE A 22 -16.67 0.82 9.70
CA ILE A 22 -17.99 0.49 9.17
C ILE A 22 -17.89 -0.70 8.19
N PRO A 23 -19.01 -1.38 7.86
CA PRO A 23 -19.01 -2.37 6.78
C PRO A 23 -18.37 -1.80 5.52
N GLU A 24 -17.61 -2.62 4.78
CA GLU A 24 -16.88 -2.24 3.55
C GLU A 24 -15.69 -1.27 3.75
N THR A 25 -15.23 -1.07 4.99
CA THR A 25 -13.99 -0.30 5.23
C THR A 25 -12.75 -1.12 4.87
N GLU A 26 -11.87 -0.56 4.03
CA GLU A 26 -10.53 -1.10 3.82
C GLU A 26 -9.61 -0.79 5.01
N ILE A 27 -8.88 -1.81 5.47
CA ILE A 27 -7.95 -1.71 6.59
C ILE A 27 -6.57 -2.24 6.18
N ASP A 28 -5.52 -1.59 6.67
CA ASP A 28 -4.14 -2.05 6.53
C ASP A 28 -3.62 -2.62 7.83
N PHE A 29 -2.75 -3.62 7.73
CA PHE A 29 -2.01 -4.17 8.87
C PHE A 29 -0.58 -3.65 8.81
N ARG A 30 -0.20 -2.83 9.79
CA ARG A 30 1.16 -2.33 9.94
C ARG A 30 1.86 -3.04 11.07
N GLU A 31 3.06 -3.54 10.81
CA GLU A 31 3.94 -4.09 11.84
C GLU A 31 4.85 -2.98 12.39
N ASP A 32 4.93 -2.86 13.71
CA ASP A 32 5.98 -2.10 14.39
C ASP A 32 6.47 -2.92 15.60
N LYS A 33 7.76 -3.29 15.56
CA LYS A 33 8.49 -4.00 16.62
C LYS A 33 7.76 -5.25 17.14
N GLY A 34 7.21 -6.06 16.23
CA GLY A 34 6.48 -7.28 16.57
C GLY A 34 5.04 -7.05 17.07
N ARG A 35 4.53 -5.82 17.00
CA ARG A 35 3.12 -5.49 17.23
C ARG A 35 2.45 -5.16 15.90
N PHE A 36 1.25 -5.66 15.71
CA PHE A 36 0.43 -5.32 14.55
C PHE A 36 -0.60 -4.26 14.93
N TYR A 37 -0.69 -3.22 14.11
CA TYR A 37 -1.64 -2.12 14.22
C TYR A 37 -2.58 -2.19 13.03
N ILE A 38 -3.86 -1.96 13.29
CA ILE A 38 -4.88 -1.82 12.25
C ILE A 38 -5.03 -0.33 11.99
N VAL A 39 -4.87 0.08 10.73
CA VAL A 39 -5.04 1.46 10.30
C VAL A 39 -6.13 1.51 9.24
N LYS A 40 -7.07 2.45 9.38
CA LYS A 40 -8.07 2.72 8.36
C LYS A 40 -7.38 3.35 7.15
N ILE A 41 -7.66 2.83 5.96
CA ILE A 41 -7.18 3.41 4.71
C ILE A 41 -8.29 4.31 4.18
N ASP A 42 -8.09 5.63 4.15
CA ASP A 42 -9.08 6.56 3.58
C ASP A 42 -8.97 6.64 2.04
N GLU A 43 -7.77 6.40 1.49
CA GLU A 43 -7.52 6.20 0.07
C GLU A 43 -6.43 5.14 -0.09
N PRO A 44 -6.56 4.18 -1.04
CA PRO A 44 -5.52 3.20 -1.28
C PRO A 44 -4.22 3.95 -1.58
N GLU A 45 -3.23 3.77 -0.70
CA GLU A 45 -1.93 4.39 -0.85
C GLU A 45 -1.30 3.84 -2.14
N ILE A 46 -1.47 4.56 -3.26
CA ILE A 46 -0.84 4.23 -4.53
C ILE A 46 0.64 4.46 -4.29
N LYS A 47 1.34 3.44 -3.77
CA LYS A 47 2.80 3.39 -3.77
C LYS A 47 3.20 3.53 -5.23
N GLY A 48 3.52 4.76 -5.65
CA GLY A 48 3.77 5.08 -7.04
C GLY A 48 4.78 4.08 -7.59
N LYS A 49 4.34 3.22 -8.52
CA LYS A 49 5.12 2.10 -9.05
C LYS A 49 6.50 2.53 -9.54
N PHE A 50 6.63 3.80 -9.91
CA PHE A 50 7.82 4.44 -10.45
C PHE A 50 8.64 5.25 -9.43
N LYS A 51 8.25 5.34 -8.15
CA LYS A 51 8.99 6.11 -7.14
C LYS A 51 10.41 5.56 -6.94
N LYS A 52 10.56 4.23 -6.98
CA LYS A 52 11.87 3.56 -6.93
C LYS A 52 12.69 3.80 -8.19
N LEU A 53 12.04 4.01 -9.34
CA LEU A 53 12.67 4.16 -10.65
C LEU A 53 13.13 5.60 -10.92
N ARG A 54 12.71 6.57 -10.09
CA ARG A 54 13.10 7.97 -10.23
C ARG A 54 14.58 8.16 -9.89
N GLY A 55 15.37 8.64 -10.86
CA GLY A 55 16.79 8.96 -10.68
C GLY A 55 17.77 7.81 -10.89
N ILE A 56 17.32 6.63 -11.30
CA ILE A 56 18.21 5.49 -11.63
C ILE A 56 18.90 5.69 -13.00
N ALA A 57 18.28 6.43 -13.91
CA ALA A 57 18.82 6.63 -15.25
C ALA A 57 20.11 7.47 -15.18
N THR A 58 21.26 6.80 -15.33
CA THR A 58 22.60 7.39 -15.43
C THR A 58 23.03 7.62 -16.88
N ALA A 59 22.10 7.56 -17.84
CA ALA A 59 22.43 7.76 -19.25
C ALA A 59 22.78 9.23 -19.49
N SER A 60 23.92 9.48 -20.13
CA SER A 60 24.37 10.82 -20.58
C SER A 60 23.53 11.39 -21.72
N MET A 61 22.50 10.66 -22.15
CA MET A 61 21.62 11.00 -23.25
C MET A 61 20.48 11.89 -22.76
N THR A 62 20.10 12.85 -23.58
CA THR A 62 18.96 13.71 -23.33
C THR A 62 17.65 12.93 -23.43
N THR A 63 16.58 13.49 -22.85
CA THR A 63 15.25 12.88 -22.92
C THR A 63 14.79 12.68 -24.36
N ASP A 64 15.09 13.62 -25.26
CA ASP A 64 14.69 13.57 -26.67
C ASP A 64 15.38 12.42 -27.42
N GLU A 65 16.67 12.17 -27.16
CA GLU A 65 17.41 11.06 -27.77
C GLU A 65 16.86 9.69 -27.31
N ILE A 66 16.50 9.56 -26.04
CA ILE A 66 15.87 8.34 -25.50
C ILE A 66 14.49 8.13 -26.14
N MET A 67 13.71 9.20 -26.30
CA MET A 67 12.39 9.13 -26.91
C MET A 67 12.46 8.77 -28.40
N SER A 68 13.47 9.25 -29.13
CA SER A 68 13.71 8.87 -30.53
C SER A 68 14.04 7.40 -30.67
N LEU A 69 14.98 6.88 -29.86
CA LEU A 69 15.39 5.47 -29.90
C LEU A 69 14.28 4.48 -29.58
N THR A 70 13.36 4.85 -28.68
CA THR A 70 12.35 3.93 -28.15
C THR A 70 11.02 3.97 -28.90
N ARG A 71 10.81 4.93 -29.81
CA ARG A 71 9.54 5.12 -30.52
C ARG A 71 9.58 4.87 -32.03
N GLU A 72 10.76 4.67 -32.62
CA GLU A 72 10.91 4.37 -34.05
C GLU A 72 10.95 2.85 -34.36
N SER A 73 10.18 2.04 -33.63
CA SER A 73 9.93 0.62 -33.96
C SER A 73 8.49 0.38 -34.37
#